data_AF-A0A954NVA3-F1
#
_entry.id   AF-A0A954NVA3-F1
#
_cell.length_a   1.000
_cell.length_b   1.000
_cell.length_c   1.000
_cell.angle_alpha   90.00
_cell.angle_beta   90.00
_cell.angle_gamma   90.00
#
_symmetry.space_group_name_H-M   'P 1'
#
loop_
_entity.id
_entity.type
_entity.pdbx_description
1 polymer ?
#
loop_
_entity_poly.entity_id
_entity_poly.type
_entity_poly.pdbx_seq_one_letter_code
_entity_poly.pdbx_strand_id
1 'polypeptide(L)'
;MVWLNPYRLPTGEPVPSSAYVTRSPAYLLWTLWGFGVSWVETRRMRRLLLGIPAIALAGMLIMLMLSAGREASSGTISTYLTEAQQAIRAEDFDRAEFCFRKLEQLAPRDTRVKYEHSQLYAQQNDYAMAATLLQTLIRDDDRTNDVKIHLELAR
;
A
#
# COMPACT_ATOMS: atom_id res chain seq x y z
N MET A 1 44.21 26.04 -34.74
CA MET A 1 43.22 26.01 -33.63
C MET A 1 43.97 25.74 -32.34
N VAL A 2 44.22 26.78 -31.55
CA VAL A 2 44.95 26.69 -30.27
C VAL A 2 43.90 26.59 -29.17
N TRP A 3 43.87 25.47 -28.47
CA TRP A 3 42.99 25.27 -27.31
C TRP A 3 43.53 26.06 -26.12
N LEU A 4 42.80 27.08 -25.69
CA LEU A 4 43.10 27.85 -24.49
C LEU A 4 42.78 27.00 -23.26
N ASN A 5 43.83 26.59 -22.55
CA ASN A 5 43.73 25.91 -21.26
C ASN A 5 43.22 26.93 -20.21
N PRO A 6 42.04 26.74 -19.59
CA PRO A 6 41.39 27.76 -18.76
C PRO A 6 42.04 28.02 -17.39
N TYR A 7 43.23 27.47 -17.12
CA TYR A 7 43.88 27.51 -15.80
C TYR A 7 45.15 28.39 -15.73
N ARG A 8 45.36 29.33 -16.66
CA ARG A 8 46.45 30.31 -16.56
C ARG A 8 45.94 31.74 -16.50
N LEU A 9 46.29 32.46 -15.43
CA LEU A 9 46.19 33.91 -15.38
C LEU A 9 47.17 34.53 -16.39
N PRO A 10 46.85 35.72 -16.95
CA PRO A 10 47.67 36.37 -17.97
C PRO A 10 49.07 36.80 -17.51
N THR A 11 49.35 36.75 -16.20
CA THR A 11 50.63 37.17 -15.61
C THR A 11 51.65 36.04 -15.44
N GLY A 12 51.31 34.79 -15.78
CA GLY A 12 52.24 33.65 -15.71
C GLY A 12 52.59 33.16 -14.30
N GLU A 13 52.08 33.81 -13.26
CA GLU A 13 52.29 33.37 -11.88
C GLU A 13 51.34 32.24 -11.49
N PRO A 14 51.81 31.23 -10.73
CA PRO A 14 50.95 30.18 -10.20
C PRO A 14 49.94 30.77 -9.23
N VAL A 15 48.65 30.42 -9.41
CA VAL A 15 47.59 30.86 -8.49
C VAL A 15 47.92 30.36 -7.08
N PRO A 16 47.95 31.22 -6.05
CA PRO A 16 48.26 30.80 -4.69
C PRO A 16 47.23 29.78 -4.21
N SER A 17 47.72 28.63 -3.75
CA SER A 17 46.92 27.51 -3.23
C SER A 17 46.06 27.84 -2.00
N SER A 18 46.19 29.05 -1.45
CA SER A 18 45.37 29.57 -0.35
C SER A 18 43.95 29.96 -0.76
N ALA A 19 43.60 29.92 -2.05
CA ALA A 19 42.24 30.19 -2.52
C ALA A 19 41.24 29.06 -2.23
N TYR A 20 41.72 27.89 -1.80
CA TYR A 20 40.85 26.82 -1.29
C TYR A 20 40.64 27.02 0.21
N VAL A 21 39.81 28.00 0.59
CA VAL A 21 39.15 27.97 1.90
C VAL A 21 38.23 26.76 1.87
N THR A 22 38.78 25.60 2.20
CA THR A 22 38.03 24.38 2.45
C THR A 22 37.15 24.68 3.66
N ARG A 23 35.88 25.03 3.39
CA ARG A 23 34.83 25.05 4.40
C ARG A 23 34.81 23.66 5.03
N SER A 24 35.43 23.52 6.18
CA SER A 24 35.49 22.24 6.87
C SER A 24 34.05 21.81 7.18
N PRO A 25 33.66 20.56 6.91
CA PRO A 25 32.32 20.06 7.22
C PRO A 25 31.99 20.22 8.72
N ALA A 26 33.02 20.28 9.57
CA ALA A 26 32.93 20.60 10.98
C ALA A 26 32.24 21.95 11.27
N TYR A 27 32.46 22.98 10.44
CA TYR A 27 31.82 24.29 10.65
C TYR A 27 30.33 24.27 10.32
N LEU A 28 29.93 23.50 9.30
CA LEU A 28 28.51 23.29 8.99
C LEU A 28 27.82 22.51 10.09
N LEU A 29 28.47 21.46 10.62
CA LEU A 29 27.95 20.72 11.76
C LEU A 29 27.82 21.60 13.02
N TRP A 30 28.81 22.46 13.27
CA TRP A 30 28.79 23.38 14.42
C TRP A 30 27.68 24.42 14.32
N THR A 31 27.46 25.00 13.14
CA THR A 31 26.40 25.99 12.92
C THR A 31 25.01 25.36 12.92
N LEU A 32 24.85 24.16 12.37
CA LEU A 32 23.60 23.40 12.45
C LEU A 32 23.27 22.98 13.89
N TRP A 33 24.29 22.58 14.66
CA TRP A 33 24.13 22.26 16.08
C TRP A 33 23.73 23.48 16.90
N GLY A 34 24.44 24.60 16.75
CA GLY A 34 24.12 25.85 17.44
C GLY A 34 22.74 26.40 17.06
N PHE A 35 22.34 26.28 15.79
CA PHE A 35 20.99 26.60 15.33
C PHE A 35 19.95 25.69 15.99
N GLY A 36 20.17 24.38 16.05
CA GLY A 36 19.27 23.43 16.69
C GLY A 36 19.05 23.74 18.18
N VAL A 37 20.14 23.98 18.93
CA VAL A 37 20.07 24.34 20.35
C VAL A 37 19.33 25.67 20.56
N SER A 38 19.71 26.72 19.81
CA SER A 38 19.07 28.03 19.92
C SER A 38 17.60 28.00 19.50
N TRP A 39 17.26 27.21 18.47
CA TRP A 39 15.88 27.04 18.00
C TRP A 39 15.02 26.30 19.02
N VAL A 40 15.58 25.28 19.69
CA VAL A 40 14.93 24.56 20.81
C VAL A 40 14.73 25.49 22.02
N GLU A 41 15.71 26.34 22.31
CA GLU A 41 15.65 27.29 23.42
C GLU A 41 14.62 28.41 23.18
N THR A 42 14.49 28.88 21.93
CA THR A 42 13.57 29.98 21.57
C THR A 42 12.13 29.49 21.40
N ARG A 43 11.90 28.22 21.03
CA ARG A 43 10.55 27.66 20.94
C ARG A 43 10.10 27.17 22.31
N ARG A 44 9.13 27.87 22.92
CA ARG A 44 8.36 27.48 24.13
C ARG A 44 8.04 25.97 24.17
N MET A 45 8.99 25.18 24.67
CA MET A 45 9.01 23.72 24.73
C MET A 45 7.79 23.14 25.47
N ARG A 46 7.22 23.92 26.40
CA ARG A 46 5.95 23.61 27.08
C ARG A 46 4.80 23.30 26.13
N ARG A 47 4.68 23.96 24.97
CA ARG A 47 3.60 23.68 24.00
C ARG A 47 3.87 22.43 23.16
N LEU A 48 5.14 22.08 22.93
CA LEU A 48 5.52 20.85 22.23
C LEU A 48 5.32 19.62 23.13
N LEU A 49 5.69 19.71 24.40
CA LEU A 49 5.42 18.67 25.41
C LEU A 49 3.91 18.40 25.58
N LEU A 50 3.09 19.45 25.49
CA LEU A 50 1.61 19.34 25.46
C LEU A 50 1.09 18.61 24.20
N GLY A 51 1.86 18.57 23.10
CA GLY A 51 1.49 17.90 21.86
C GLY A 51 1.92 16.43 21.75
N ILE A 52 2.86 15.98 22.59
CA ILE A 52 3.33 14.58 22.61
C ILE A 52 2.17 13.58 22.82
N PRO A 53 1.22 13.81 23.74
CA PRO A 53 0.09 12.90 23.92
C PRO A 53 -0.76 12.76 22.65
N ALA A 54 -0.98 13.86 21.93
CA ALA A 54 -1.75 13.86 20.69
C ALA A 54 -1.02 13.11 19.55
N ILE A 55 0.30 13.27 19.44
CA ILE A 55 1.11 12.55 18.45
C ILE A 55 1.13 11.05 18.77
N ALA A 56 1.26 10.68 20.04
CA ALA A 56 1.21 9.28 20.47
C ALA A 56 -0.15 8.64 20.15
N LEU A 57 -1.26 9.34 20.41
CA LEU A 57 -2.61 8.90 20.05
C LEU A 57 -2.79 8.76 18.54
N ALA A 58 -2.33 9.74 17.76
CA ALA A 58 -2.39 9.69 16.30
C ALA A 58 -1.56 8.52 15.74
N GLY A 59 -0.35 8.30 16.27
CA GLY A 59 0.49 7.17 15.91
C GLY A 59 -0.15 5.82 16.26
N MET A 60 -0.78 5.71 17.43
CA MET A 60 -1.52 4.51 17.85
C MET A 60 -2.71 4.23 16.93
N LEU A 61 -3.47 5.26 16.53
CA LEU A 61 -4.57 5.13 15.59
C LEU A 61 -4.11 4.71 14.18
N ILE A 62 -3.02 5.30 13.68
CA ILE A 62 -2.43 4.92 12.39
C ILE A 62 -1.93 3.47 12.45
N MET A 63 -1.25 3.08 13.53
CA MET A 63 -0.78 1.71 13.75
C MET A 63 -1.95 0.71 13.79
N LEU A 64 -3.06 1.09 14.44
CA LEU A 64 -4.28 0.27 14.49
C LEU A 64 -4.96 0.16 13.11
N MET A 65 -5.00 1.24 12.33
CA MET A 65 -5.55 1.18 10.97
C MET A 65 -4.67 0.31 10.05
N LEU A 66 -3.36 0.39 10.17
CA LEU A 66 -2.43 -0.47 9.41
C LEU A 66 -2.53 -1.94 9.83
N SER A 67 -2.79 -2.23 11.11
CA SER A 67 -2.98 -3.60 11.59
C SER A 67 -4.36 -4.15 11.20
N ALA A 68 -5.41 -3.33 11.22
CA ALA A 68 -6.73 -3.71 10.73
C ALA A 68 -6.76 -3.93 9.21
N GLY A 69 -5.93 -3.19 8.47
CA GLY A 69 -5.74 -3.37 7.03
C GLY A 69 -4.82 -4.52 6.64
N ARG A 70 -4.21 -5.24 7.59
CA ARG A 70 -3.54 -6.51 7.27
C ARG A 70 -4.63 -7.52 6.89
N GLU A 71 -4.78 -7.70 5.58
CA GLU A 71 -5.59 -8.72 4.94
C GLU A 71 -5.59 -10.02 5.74
N ALA A 72 -6.76 -10.64 5.82
CA ALA A 72 -6.93 -11.93 6.48
C ALA A 72 -5.77 -12.85 6.10
N SER A 73 -5.11 -13.42 7.12
CA SER A 73 -4.01 -14.38 6.95
C SER A 73 -4.32 -15.30 5.78
N SER A 74 -3.42 -15.40 4.82
CA SER A 74 -3.59 -16.24 3.62
C SER A 74 -4.00 -17.68 3.95
N GLY A 75 -3.64 -18.16 5.16
CA GLY A 75 -4.08 -19.45 5.69
C GLY A 75 -5.58 -19.52 6.04
N THR A 76 -6.18 -18.43 6.48
CA THR A 76 -7.63 -18.38 6.76
C THR A 76 -8.44 -18.38 5.47
N ILE A 77 -8.02 -17.61 4.47
CA ILE A 77 -8.67 -17.57 3.14
C ILE A 77 -8.61 -18.97 2.49
N SER A 78 -7.44 -19.62 2.50
CA SER A 78 -7.29 -20.94 1.87
C SER A 78 -8.12 -22.03 2.58
N THR A 79 -8.28 -21.91 3.90
CA THR A 79 -9.14 -22.82 4.67
C THR A 79 -10.60 -22.69 4.25
N TYR A 80 -11.14 -21.46 4.18
CA TYR A 80 -12.52 -21.24 3.75
C TYR A 80 -12.75 -21.63 2.29
N LEU A 81 -11.78 -21.42 1.39
CA LEU A 81 -11.87 -21.90 0.01
C LEU A 81 -11.94 -23.43 -0.06
N THR A 82 -11.12 -24.11 0.73
CA THR A 82 -11.09 -25.57 0.78
C THR A 82 -12.41 -26.11 1.34
N GLU A 83 -12.93 -25.51 2.42
CA GLU A 83 -14.23 -25.89 2.99
C GLU A 83 -15.39 -25.62 2.02
N ALA A 84 -15.41 -24.46 1.35
CA ALA A 84 -16.42 -24.15 0.34
C ALA A 84 -16.43 -25.21 -0.77
N GLN A 85 -15.24 -25.61 -1.25
CA GLN A 85 -15.13 -26.59 -2.32
C GLN A 85 -15.48 -28.01 -1.87
N GLN A 86 -15.22 -28.36 -0.61
CA GLN A 86 -15.69 -29.61 -0.01
C GLN A 86 -17.21 -29.61 0.12
N ALA A 87 -17.81 -28.51 0.58
CA ALA A 87 -19.25 -28.35 0.72
C ALA A 87 -19.95 -28.46 -0.65
N ILE A 88 -19.42 -27.81 -1.69
CA ILE A 88 -19.88 -27.96 -3.08
C ILE A 88 -19.89 -29.43 -3.51
N ARG A 89 -18.79 -30.16 -3.29
CA ARG A 89 -18.69 -31.58 -3.68
C ARG A 89 -19.65 -32.47 -2.90
N ALA A 90 -20.04 -32.06 -1.70
CA ALA A 90 -21.02 -32.73 -0.87
C ALA A 90 -22.47 -32.30 -1.17
N GLU A 91 -22.67 -31.40 -2.15
CA GLU A 91 -23.97 -30.76 -2.44
C GLU A 91 -24.57 -30.01 -1.24
N ASP A 92 -23.73 -29.67 -0.24
CA ASP A 92 -24.10 -28.86 0.92
C ASP A 92 -23.95 -27.38 0.57
N PHE A 93 -24.95 -26.91 -0.17
CA PHE A 93 -25.02 -25.58 -0.74
C PHE A 93 -25.09 -24.46 0.31
N ASP A 94 -25.80 -24.69 1.43
CA ASP A 94 -25.90 -23.72 2.52
C ASP A 94 -24.54 -23.48 3.18
N ARG A 95 -23.79 -24.56 3.41
CA ARG A 95 -22.44 -24.47 3.98
C ARG A 95 -21.46 -23.80 3.01
N ALA A 96 -21.58 -24.08 1.71
CA ALA A 96 -20.78 -23.42 0.69
C ALA A 96 -21.05 -21.91 0.66
N GLU A 97 -22.32 -21.49 0.70
CA GLU A 97 -22.72 -20.08 0.73
C GLU A 97 -22.17 -19.37 1.98
N PHE A 98 -22.26 -20.01 3.15
CA PHE A 98 -21.67 -19.48 4.38
C PHE A 98 -20.16 -19.23 4.23
N CYS A 99 -19.43 -20.16 3.62
CA CYS A 99 -17.99 -20.02 3.40
C CYS A 99 -17.67 -18.88 2.42
N PHE A 100 -18.41 -18.75 1.32
CA PHE A 100 -18.21 -17.65 0.37
C PHE A 100 -18.52 -16.28 0.98
N ARG A 101 -19.60 -16.16 1.77
CA ARG A 101 -19.89 -14.91 2.50
C ARG A 101 -18.76 -14.52 3.45
N LYS A 102 -18.08 -15.49 4.06
CA LYS A 102 -16.89 -15.23 4.88
C LYS A 102 -15.70 -14.80 4.02
N LEU A 103 -15.48 -15.45 2.88
CA LEU A 103 -14.41 -15.07 1.96
C LEU A 103 -14.59 -13.65 1.42
N GLU A 104 -15.81 -13.23 1.09
CA GLU A 104 -16.09 -11.85 0.65
C GLU A 104 -15.84 -10.80 1.76
N GLN A 105 -16.03 -11.16 3.03
CA GLN A 105 -15.68 -10.30 4.16
C GLN A 105 -14.16 -10.19 4.37
N LEU A 106 -13.44 -11.29 4.15
CA LEU A 106 -11.99 -11.38 4.36
C LEU A 106 -11.19 -10.80 3.19
N ALA A 107 -11.70 -10.92 1.98
CA ALA A 107 -11.09 -10.48 0.73
C ALA A 107 -12.12 -9.74 -0.15
N PRO A 108 -12.62 -8.57 0.28
CA PRO A 108 -13.71 -7.86 -0.42
C PRO A 108 -13.34 -7.36 -1.82
N ARG A 109 -12.05 -7.29 -2.13
CA ARG A 109 -11.50 -6.88 -3.43
C ARG A 109 -11.10 -8.06 -4.32
N ASP A 110 -11.17 -9.29 -3.82
CA ASP A 110 -10.80 -10.45 -4.60
C ASP A 110 -11.97 -10.87 -5.49
N THR A 111 -11.86 -10.54 -6.78
CA THR A 111 -12.85 -10.88 -7.80
C THR A 111 -12.92 -12.37 -8.08
N ARG A 112 -11.87 -13.12 -7.76
CA ARG A 112 -11.88 -14.59 -7.86
C ARG A 112 -12.91 -15.19 -6.92
N VAL A 113 -12.99 -14.71 -5.67
CA VAL A 113 -13.96 -15.19 -4.68
C VAL A 113 -15.39 -14.98 -5.17
N LYS A 114 -15.69 -13.77 -5.67
CA LYS A 114 -17.00 -13.44 -6.25
C LYS A 114 -17.35 -14.31 -7.48
N TYR A 115 -16.38 -14.62 -8.33
CA TYR A 115 -16.58 -15.51 -9.48
C TYR A 115 -16.81 -16.97 -9.05
N GLU A 116 -16.02 -17.48 -8.10
CA GLU A 116 -16.25 -18.82 -7.55
C GLU A 116 -17.60 -18.92 -6.83
N HIS A 117 -18.06 -17.83 -6.19
CA HIS A 117 -19.39 -17.74 -5.61
C HIS A 117 -20.51 -17.73 -6.66
N SER A 118 -20.34 -17.07 -7.80
CA SER A 118 -21.35 -17.14 -8.88
C SER A 118 -21.45 -18.56 -9.47
N GLN A 119 -20.35 -19.30 -9.51
CA GLN A 119 -20.34 -20.71 -9.94
C GLN A 119 -21.13 -21.62 -8.99
N LEU A 120 -21.14 -21.33 -7.68
CA LEU A 120 -21.98 -22.05 -6.73
C LEU A 120 -23.46 -21.94 -7.13
N TYR A 121 -23.95 -20.72 -7.41
CA TYR A 121 -25.33 -20.51 -7.83
C TYR A 121 -25.64 -21.18 -9.18
N ALA A 122 -24.70 -21.15 -10.12
CA ALA A 122 -24.84 -21.88 -11.37
C ALA A 122 -24.98 -23.40 -11.16
N GLN A 123 -24.26 -23.98 -10.18
CA GLN A 123 -24.38 -25.39 -9.80
C GLN A 123 -25.68 -25.71 -9.06
N GLN A 124 -26.24 -24.74 -8.33
CA GLN A 124 -27.57 -24.83 -7.72
C GLN A 124 -28.72 -24.69 -8.73
N ASN A 125 -28.41 -24.43 -10.01
CA ASN A 125 -29.35 -24.05 -11.08
C ASN A 125 -30.04 -22.68 -10.84
N ASP A 126 -29.51 -21.85 -9.94
CA ASP A 126 -29.94 -20.46 -9.77
C ASP A 126 -29.14 -19.53 -10.69
N TYR A 127 -29.44 -19.62 -11.98
CA TYR A 127 -28.76 -18.80 -13.00
C TYR A 127 -29.05 -17.30 -12.85
N ALA A 128 -30.18 -16.93 -12.23
CA ALA A 128 -30.52 -15.54 -11.99
C ALA A 128 -29.54 -14.91 -11.00
N MET A 129 -29.32 -15.57 -9.86
CA MET A 129 -28.35 -15.10 -8.87
C MET A 129 -26.93 -15.14 -9.41
N ALA A 130 -26.54 -16.20 -10.14
CA ALA A 130 -25.23 -16.28 -10.78
C ALA A 130 -24.97 -15.08 -11.72
N ALA A 131 -25.93 -14.74 -12.57
CA ALA A 131 -25.81 -13.62 -13.50
C ALA A 131 -25.71 -12.27 -12.77
N THR A 132 -26.45 -12.06 -11.68
CA THR A 132 -26.36 -10.82 -10.90
C THR A 132 -24.96 -10.61 -10.32
N LEU A 133 -24.36 -11.66 -9.75
CA LEU A 133 -23.00 -11.61 -9.22
C LEU A 133 -21.97 -11.31 -10.31
N LEU A 134 -22.08 -11.98 -11.47
CA LEU A 134 -21.22 -11.72 -12.62
C LEU A 134 -21.33 -10.28 -13.14
N GLN A 135 -22.53 -9.69 -13.13
CA GLN A 135 -22.71 -8.28 -13.49
C GLN A 135 -22.05 -7.32 -12.50
N THR A 136 -22.05 -7.63 -11.20
CA THR A 136 -21.31 -6.81 -10.21
C THR A 136 -19.81 -6.82 -10.47
N LEU A 137 -19.27 -7.94 -10.96
CA LEU A 137 -17.86 -8.07 -11.31
C LEU A 137 -17.45 -7.21 -12.51
N ILE A 138 -18.28 -7.17 -13.56
CA ILE A 138 -18.03 -6.32 -14.73
C ILE A 138 -18.04 -4.84 -14.34
N ARG A 139 -18.95 -4.44 -13.45
CA ARG A 139 -19.09 -3.04 -13.02
C ARG A 139 -17.90 -2.53 -12.21
N ASP A 140 -17.23 -3.42 -11.48
CA ASP A 140 -16.08 -3.07 -10.62
C ASP A 140 -14.75 -2.90 -11.41
N ASP A 141 -14.77 -2.98 -12.76
CA ASP A 141 -13.66 -2.75 -13.72
C ASP A 141 -12.37 -3.57 -13.43
N ASP A 142 -12.52 -4.76 -12.84
CA ASP A 142 -11.42 -5.73 -12.74
C ASP A 142 -11.36 -6.58 -14.02
N ARG A 143 -10.35 -6.29 -14.85
CA ARG A 143 -10.15 -6.92 -16.16
C ARG A 143 -9.59 -8.35 -16.08
N THR A 144 -9.27 -8.85 -14.89
CA THR A 144 -8.54 -10.13 -14.73
C THR A 144 -9.34 -11.34 -15.24
N ASN A 145 -10.67 -11.33 -15.11
CA ASN A 145 -11.55 -12.43 -15.56
C ASN A 145 -12.64 -11.99 -16.56
N ASP A 146 -12.58 -10.76 -17.07
CA ASP A 146 -13.62 -10.13 -17.89
C ASP A 146 -14.06 -11.00 -19.10
N VAL A 147 -13.09 -11.57 -19.84
CA VAL A 147 -13.37 -12.44 -21.00
C VAL A 147 -14.17 -13.70 -20.63
N LYS A 148 -13.86 -14.33 -19.48
CA LYS A 148 -14.57 -15.53 -19.02
C LYS A 148 -15.98 -15.18 -18.56
N ILE A 149 -16.13 -14.05 -17.87
CA ILE A 149 -17.40 -13.58 -17.35
C ILE A 149 -18.38 -13.25 -18.50
N HIS A 150 -17.93 -12.55 -19.55
CA HIS A 150 -18.77 -12.28 -20.72
C HIS A 150 -19.21 -13.56 -21.45
N LEU A 151 -18.34 -14.57 -21.49
CA LEU A 151 -18.66 -15.86 -22.13
C LEU A 151 -19.71 -16.64 -21.34
N GLU A 152 -19.66 -16.61 -20.00
CA GLU A 152 -20.67 -17.26 -19.16
C GLU A 152 -22.02 -16.55 -19.18
N LEU A 153 -22.04 -15.22 -19.25
CA LEU A 153 -23.29 -14.47 -19.39
C LEU A 153 -23.97 -14.66 -20.76
N ALA A 154 -23.21 -15.04 -21.78
CA ALA A 154 -23.72 -15.24 -23.14
C ALA A 154 -24.30 -16.64 -23.38
N ARG A 155 -24.13 -17.57 -22.44
CA ARG A 155 -24.55 -18.97 -22.54
C ARG A 155 -25.95 -19.18 -21.98
#